data_AF-A0A523SEJ0-F1
#
_entry.id   AF-A0A523SEJ0-F1
#
_cell.length_a   1.000
_cell.length_b   1.000
_cell.length_c   1.000
_cell.angle_alpha   90.00
_cell.angle_beta   90.00
_cell.angle_gamma   90.00
#
_symmetry.space_group_name_H-M   'P 1'
#
loop_
_entity.id
_entity.type
_entity.pdbx_description
1 polymer ?
#
loop_
_entity_poly.entity_id
_entity_poly.type
_entity_poly.pdbx_seq_one_letter_code
_entity_poly.pdbx_strand_id
1 'polypeptide(L)'
;MNDKLSAFIDAVYRQPYSLVSNNCIHKSLQIKAKAAELGMRVDLIGCIAITPVKKWHNFPIVFVHVYTEIEGERVDVALDPGREEICCKNSEIKVVMPVNVSKIRRVFCRGAGLRSHLLKEG
;
A
#
# COMPACT_ATOMS: atom_id res chain seq x y z
N MET A 1 13.23 10.85 -4.44
CA MET A 1 12.01 10.48 -5.21
C MET A 1 11.94 11.30 -6.50
N ASN A 2 11.69 10.65 -7.65
CA ASN A 2 11.66 11.27 -8.99
C ASN A 2 10.43 12.18 -9.19
N ASP A 3 10.58 13.34 -9.84
CA ASP A 3 9.50 14.31 -10.10
C ASP A 3 8.30 13.70 -10.83
N LYS A 4 8.54 12.80 -11.80
CA LYS A 4 7.47 12.11 -12.53
C LYS A 4 6.64 11.20 -11.61
N LEU A 5 7.32 10.53 -10.67
CA LEU A 5 6.64 9.66 -9.71
C LEU A 5 5.89 10.49 -8.68
N SER A 6 6.48 11.59 -8.21
CA SER A 6 5.83 12.52 -7.27
C SER A 6 4.53 13.08 -7.85
N ALA A 7 4.56 13.56 -9.10
CA ALA A 7 3.35 14.04 -9.79
C ALA A 7 2.29 12.94 -9.96
N PHE A 8 2.71 11.70 -10.23
CA PHE A 8 1.79 10.57 -10.32
C PHE A 8 1.16 10.22 -8.96
N ILE A 9 1.96 10.20 -7.89
CA ILE A 9 1.48 9.94 -6.53
C ILE A 9 0.46 11.02 -6.12
N ASP A 10 0.75 12.29 -6.39
CA ASP A 10 -0.17 13.40 -6.12
C ASP A 10 -1.50 13.26 -6.90
N ALA A 11 -1.42 12.83 -8.16
CA ALA A 11 -2.62 12.53 -8.95
C ALA A 11 -3.45 11.39 -8.33
N VAL A 12 -2.81 10.29 -7.91
CA VAL A 12 -3.48 9.15 -7.26
C VAL A 12 -4.04 9.52 -5.88
N TYR A 13 -3.31 10.34 -5.12
CA TYR A 13 -3.73 10.85 -3.81
C TYR A 13 -5.04 11.61 -3.91
N ARG A 14 -5.20 12.48 -4.90
CA ARG A 14 -6.42 13.27 -5.13
C ARG A 14 -7.60 12.48 -5.69
N GLN A 15 -7.42 11.23 -6.12
CA GLN A 15 -8.54 10.43 -6.61
C GLN A 15 -9.50 10.13 -5.44
N PRO A 16 -10.82 10.26 -5.65
CA PRO A 16 -11.80 10.05 -4.58
C PRO A 16 -11.79 8.61 -4.11
N TYR A 17 -11.76 8.40 -2.80
CA TYR A 17 -11.79 7.05 -2.24
C TYR A 17 -13.12 6.34 -2.52
N SER A 18 -13.04 5.10 -2.97
CA SER A 18 -14.15 4.17 -3.10
C SER A 18 -13.80 2.85 -2.42
N LEU A 19 -14.72 2.32 -1.60
CA LEU A 19 -14.51 1.04 -0.90
C LEU A 19 -14.25 -0.13 -1.86
N VAL A 20 -14.89 -0.10 -3.05
CA VAL A 20 -14.92 -1.22 -3.98
C VAL A 20 -13.83 -1.13 -5.05
N SER A 21 -13.58 0.07 -5.59
CA SER A 21 -12.76 0.25 -6.80
C SER A 21 -11.56 1.17 -6.63
N ASN A 22 -11.55 2.04 -5.62
CA ASN A 22 -10.48 3.02 -5.42
C ASN A 22 -10.12 3.17 -3.93
N ASN A 23 -9.69 2.06 -3.35
CA ASN A 23 -9.27 1.97 -1.96
C ASN A 23 -7.73 1.97 -1.85
N CYS A 24 -7.22 1.85 -0.62
CA CYS A 24 -5.78 1.83 -0.33
C CYS A 24 -5.01 0.75 -1.10
N ILE A 25 -5.65 -0.40 -1.38
CA ILE A 25 -5.03 -1.50 -2.12
C ILE A 25 -4.81 -1.10 -3.58
N HIS A 26 -5.86 -0.61 -4.24
CA HIS A 26 -5.80 -0.23 -5.66
C HIS A 26 -4.79 0.89 -5.90
N LYS A 27 -4.86 1.96 -5.09
CA LYS A 27 -3.93 3.09 -5.19
C LYS A 27 -2.48 2.68 -4.99
N SER A 28 -2.21 1.85 -3.98
CA SER A 28 -0.87 1.33 -3.69
C SER A 28 -0.35 0.43 -4.81
N LEU A 29 -1.20 -0.39 -5.44
CA LEU A 29 -0.81 -1.20 -6.59
C LEU A 29 -0.45 -0.34 -7.81
N GLN A 30 -1.21 0.73 -8.08
CA GLN A 30 -0.89 1.66 -9.18
C GLN A 30 0.46 2.37 -8.95
N ILE A 31 0.69 2.89 -7.74
CA ILE A 31 1.96 3.53 -7.38
C ILE A 31 3.12 2.55 -7.48
N LYS A 32 2.92 1.31 -7.01
CA LYS A 32 3.93 0.26 -7.13
C LYS A 32 4.27 -0.06 -8.58
N ALA A 33 3.27 -0.23 -9.44
CA ALA A 33 3.50 -0.46 -10.87
C ALA A 33 4.31 0.69 -11.47
N LYS A 34 3.92 1.94 -11.16
CA LYS A 34 4.61 3.11 -11.70
C LYS A 34 6.04 3.26 -11.21
N ALA A 35 6.30 3.04 -9.92
CA ALA A 35 7.64 3.09 -9.36
C ALA A 35 8.54 1.98 -9.96
N ALA A 36 7.99 0.78 -10.16
CA ALA A 36 8.71 -0.32 -10.79
C ALA A 36 9.05 -0.05 -12.26
N GLU A 37 8.13 0.55 -13.04
CA GLU A 37 8.39 1.00 -14.41
C GLU A 37 9.56 1.99 -14.49
N LEU A 38 9.70 2.82 -13.47
CA LEU A 38 10.78 3.81 -13.36
C LEU A 38 12.08 3.22 -12.79
N GLY A 39 12.16 1.90 -12.60
CA GLY A 39 13.34 1.20 -12.10
C GLY A 39 13.60 1.39 -10.60
N MET A 40 12.64 1.93 -9.85
CA MET A 40 12.80 2.20 -8.43
C MET A 40 12.54 0.95 -7.59
N ARG A 41 13.27 0.82 -6.47
CA ARG A 41 12.98 -0.23 -5.49
C ARG A 41 11.66 0.08 -4.79
N VAL A 42 10.66 -0.75 -5.01
CA VAL A 42 9.33 -0.56 -4.42
C VAL A 42 8.80 -1.85 -3.79
N ASP A 43 8.32 -1.72 -2.56
CA ASP A 43 7.66 -2.79 -1.81
C ASP A 43 6.21 -2.43 -1.50
N LEU A 44 5.37 -3.46 -1.38
CA LEU A 44 3.98 -3.33 -0.96
C LEU A 44 3.87 -3.86 0.46
N ILE A 45 3.36 -3.04 1.36
CA ILE A 45 3.21 -3.38 2.77
C ILE A 45 1.73 -3.50 3.09
N GLY A 46 1.32 -4.65 3.61
CA GLY A 46 -0.01 -4.88 4.15
C GLY A 46 0.03 -4.79 5.67
N CYS A 47 -1.00 -4.21 6.28
CA CYS A 47 -1.05 -3.99 7.72
C CYS A 47 -2.50 -3.82 8.23
N ILE A 48 -2.63 -3.73 9.55
CA ILE A 48 -3.86 -3.26 10.19
C ILE A 48 -3.65 -1.77 10.53
N ALA A 49 -4.50 -0.90 10.00
CA ALA A 49 -4.50 0.52 10.30
C ALA A 49 -5.49 0.86 11.41
N ILE A 50 -5.11 1.82 12.25
CA ILE A 50 -5.99 2.44 13.23
C ILE A 50 -6.01 3.94 12.96
N THR A 51 -7.17 4.49 12.66
CA THR A 51 -7.35 5.91 12.34
C THR A 51 -8.41 6.55 13.22
N PRO A 52 -8.11 7.69 13.88
CA PRO A 52 -9.14 8.44 14.62
C PRO A 52 -10.06 9.19 13.65
N VAL A 53 -11.36 9.19 13.95
CA VAL A 53 -12.35 10.00 13.24
C VAL A 53 -12.54 11.32 13.99
N LYS A 54 -11.99 12.42 13.45
CA LYS A 54 -12.10 13.75 14.07
C LYS A 54 -13.55 14.17 14.31
N LYS A 55 -14.43 13.94 13.32
CA LYS A 55 -15.86 14.30 13.41
C LYS A 55 -16.64 13.46 14.42
N TRP A 56 -16.07 12.40 14.98
CA TRP A 56 -16.74 11.52 15.93
C TRP A 56 -15.93 11.34 17.21
N HIS A 57 -15.52 12.46 17.83
CA HIS A 57 -14.78 12.49 19.09
C HIS A 57 -13.52 11.59 19.11
N ASN A 58 -12.80 11.52 17.98
CA ASN A 58 -11.62 10.67 17.81
C ASN A 58 -11.90 9.16 17.97
N PHE A 59 -13.12 8.71 17.68
CA PHE A 59 -13.44 7.28 17.67
C PHE A 59 -12.48 6.52 16.73
N PRO A 60 -11.80 5.46 17.20
CA PRO A 60 -10.83 4.74 16.39
C PRO A 60 -11.52 3.77 15.42
N ILE A 61 -11.23 3.90 14.13
CA ILE A 61 -11.60 2.90 13.13
C ILE A 61 -10.40 2.00 12.86
N VAL A 62 -10.65 0.68 12.91
CA VAL A 62 -9.67 -0.35 12.58
C VAL A 62 -10.02 -0.99 11.25
N PHE A 63 -9.06 -1.05 10.33
CA PHE A 63 -9.28 -1.65 9.01
C PHE A 63 -7.99 -2.22 8.41
N VAL A 64 -8.14 -3.08 7.41
CA VAL A 64 -7.00 -3.60 6.63
C VAL A 64 -6.48 -2.49 5.73
N HIS A 65 -5.17 -2.26 5.77
CA HIS A 65 -4.53 -1.19 5.04
C HIS A 65 -3.32 -1.66 4.24
N VAL A 66 -3.12 -1.05 3.08
CA VAL A 66 -1.99 -1.31 2.19
C VAL A 66 -1.39 0.01 1.78
N TYR A 67 -0.06 0.10 1.85
CA TYR A 67 0.72 1.24 1.38
C TYR A 67 1.97 0.77 0.62
N THR A 68 2.64 1.69 -0.05
CA THR A 68 3.89 1.43 -0.77
C THR A 68 5.09 1.98 -0.01
N GLU A 69 6.19 1.25 -0.05
CA GLU A 69 7.49 1.74 0.41
C GLU A 69 8.41 1.87 -0.81
N ILE A 70 8.80 3.10 -1.15
CA ILE A 70 9.61 3.41 -2.33
C ILE A 70 10.97 3.88 -1.83
N GLU A 71 12.03 3.16 -2.19
CA GLU A 71 13.41 3.43 -1.77
C GLU A 71 13.66 3.42 -0.25
N GLY A 72 12.67 3.02 0.56
CA GLY A 72 12.72 3.06 2.03
C GLY A 72 11.79 4.13 2.62
N GLU A 73 11.16 4.95 1.78
CA GLU A 73 10.19 5.97 2.19
C GLU A 73 8.76 5.43 2.09
N ARG A 74 7.98 5.63 3.15
CA ARG A 74 6.56 5.30 3.18
C ARG A 74 5.77 6.29 2.32
N VAL A 75 5.09 5.76 1.31
CA VAL A 75 4.12 6.49 0.49
C VAL A 75 2.74 5.92 0.78
N ASP A 76 1.94 6.71 1.49
CA ASP A 76 0.60 6.35 1.92
C ASP A 76 -0.41 7.35 1.38
N VAL A 77 -1.34 6.84 0.57
CA VAL A 77 -2.38 7.62 -0.13
C VAL A 77 -3.76 7.01 0.12
N ALA A 78 -3.94 6.36 1.28
CA ALA A 78 -5.17 5.67 1.65
C ALA A 78 -6.38 6.60 1.59
N LEU A 79 -6.27 7.76 2.21
CA LEU A 79 -7.31 8.78 2.29
C LEU A 79 -7.02 9.86 1.26
N ASP A 80 -8.05 10.28 0.51
CA ASP A 80 -7.99 11.51 -0.28
C ASP A 80 -8.08 12.75 0.63
N PRO A 81 -7.74 13.95 0.16
CA PRO A 81 -7.77 15.17 0.99
C PRO A 81 -9.09 15.40 1.74
N GLY A 82 -10.24 15.16 1.09
CA GLY A 82 -11.55 15.33 1.72
C GLY A 82 -11.80 14.34 2.85
N ARG A 83 -11.23 13.14 2.77
CA ARG A 83 -11.28 12.15 3.86
C ARG A 83 -10.28 12.43 4.97
N GLU A 84 -9.11 12.99 4.68
CA GLU A 84 -8.17 13.40 5.73
C GLU A 84 -8.75 14.48 6.65
N GLU A 85 -9.64 15.34 6.13
CA GLU A 85 -10.37 16.33 6.91
C GLU A 85 -11.40 15.71 7.87
N ILE A 86 -11.98 14.56 7.51
CA ILE A 86 -12.98 13.86 8.32
C ILE A 86 -12.32 12.93 9.35
N CYS A 87 -11.25 12.25 8.92
CA CYS A 87 -10.50 11.27 9.71
C CYS A 87 -9.20 11.87 10.24
N CYS A 88 -8.05 11.46 9.71
CA CYS A 88 -6.73 11.94 10.07
C CYS A 88 -5.86 12.04 8.80
N LYS A 89 -4.69 12.68 8.90
CA LYS A 89 -3.74 12.64 7.78
C LYS A 89 -3.26 11.22 7.53
N ASN A 90 -2.90 10.86 6.29
CA ASN A 90 -2.32 9.55 5.99
C ASN A 90 -1.03 9.30 6.80
N SER A 91 -0.25 10.35 7.08
CA SER A 91 0.94 10.28 7.94
C SER A 91 0.63 9.99 9.41
N GLU A 92 -0.60 10.25 9.86
CA GLU A 92 -1.07 10.01 11.24
C GLU A 92 -1.68 8.61 11.41
N ILE A 93 -1.84 7.84 10.32
CA ILE A 93 -2.37 6.47 10.37
C ILE A 93 -1.41 5.58 11.15
N LYS A 94 -1.89 5.06 12.29
CA LYS A 94 -1.15 4.11 13.11
C LYS A 94 -1.19 2.73 12.46
N VAL A 95 -0.01 2.20 12.17
CA VAL A 95 0.19 0.91 11.51
C VAL A 95 0.50 -0.16 12.55
N VAL A 96 -0.21 -1.28 12.49
CA VAL A 96 -0.02 -2.46 13.34
C VAL A 96 0.28 -3.66 12.45
N MET A 97 1.27 -4.46 12.87
CA MET A 97 1.72 -5.67 12.16
C MET A 97 2.02 -5.43 10.67
N PRO A 98 2.97 -4.53 10.32
CA PRO A 98 3.35 -4.33 8.92
C PRO A 98 4.01 -5.58 8.36
N VAL A 99 3.48 -6.07 7.24
CA VAL A 99 3.96 -7.25 6.53
C VAL A 99 4.34 -6.87 5.11
N ASN A 100 5.60 -7.13 4.74
CA ASN A 100 6.08 -6.89 3.38
C ASN A 100 5.58 -8.01 2.43
N VAL A 101 4.47 -7.74 1.76
CA VAL A 101 3.80 -8.67 0.84
C VAL A 101 4.66 -8.95 -0.40
N SER A 102 5.43 -7.95 -0.86
CA SER A 102 6.38 -8.11 -1.98
C SER A 102 7.46 -9.17 -1.70
N LYS A 103 7.93 -9.29 -0.46
CA LYS A 103 8.93 -10.29 -0.07
C LYS A 103 8.31 -11.66 0.18
N ILE A 104 7.11 -11.71 0.77
CA ILE A 104 6.39 -12.98 0.98
C ILE A 104 6.09 -13.68 -0.34
N ARG A 105 5.59 -12.96 -1.35
CA ARG A 105 5.35 -13.54 -2.69
C ARG A 105 6.62 -14.17 -3.27
N ARG A 106 7.79 -13.55 -3.10
CA ARG A 106 9.07 -14.12 -3.57
C ARG A 106 9.39 -15.46 -2.90
N VAL A 107 9.09 -15.60 -1.61
CA VAL A 107 9.31 -16.85 -0.87
C VAL A 107 8.35 -17.95 -1.35
N PHE A 108 7.05 -17.65 -1.48
CA PHE A 108 6.06 -18.63 -1.93
C PHE A 108 6.22 -19.02 -3.41
N CYS A 109 6.54 -18.08 -4.29
CA CYS A 109 6.79 -18.38 -5.71
C CYS A 109 8.10 -19.18 -5.91
N ARG A 110 9.13 -18.97 -5.07
CA ARG A 110 10.33 -19.84 -5.08
C ARG A 110 10.00 -21.27 -4.61
N GLY A 111 9.12 -21.42 -3.62
CA GLY A 111 8.66 -22.73 -3.15
C GLY A 111 7.85 -23.51 -4.20
N ALA A 112 7.04 -22.81 -5.01
CA ALA A 112 6.29 -23.44 -6.11
C ALA A 112 7.19 -23.90 -7.27
N GLY A 113 8.29 -23.19 -7.54
CA GLY A 113 9.28 -23.57 -8.57
C GLY A 113 10.18 -24.76 -8.18
N LEU A 114 10.43 -24.96 -6.88
CA LEU A 114 11.17 -26.13 -6.40
C LEU A 114 10.31 -27.42 -6.37
N ARG A 115 8.99 -27.30 -6.28
CA ARG A 115 8.09 -28.47 -6.28
C ARG A 115 7.86 -29.09 -7.66
N SER A 116 8.09 -28.36 -8.76
CA SER A 116 7.93 -28.91 -10.11
C SER A 116 9.13 -29.71 -10.61
N HIS A 117 10.32 -29.52 -10.02
CA HIS A 117 11.52 -30.29 -10.38
C HIS A 117 11.63 -31.64 -9.64
N LEU A 118 11.01 -31.79 -8.47
CA LEU A 118 11.02 -33.04 -7.70
C LEU A 118 9.96 -34.07 -8.12
N LEU A 119 9.04 -33.71 -9.03
CA LEU A 119 7.99 -34.60 -9.55
C LEU A 119 8.24 -35.08 -10.99
N LYS A 120 9.42 -34.80 -11.56
CA LYS A 120 9.82 -35.30 -12.89
C LYS A 120 10.87 -36.41 -12.87
N GLU A 121 11.32 -36.82 -11.69
CA GLU A 121 12.25 -37.95 -11.50
C GLU A 121 11.63 -39.01 -10.57
N GLY A 122 10.46 -39.53 -10.97
CA GLY A 122 9.80 -40.67 -10.35
C GLY A 122 9.15 -41.54 -11.40
#